data_AF-A0A8H8DM34-F1
#
_entry.id   AF-A0A8H8DM34-F1
#
_cell.length_a   1.000
_cell.length_b   1.000
_cell.length_c   1.000
_cell.angle_alpha   90.00
_cell.angle_beta   90.00
_cell.angle_gamma   90.00
#
_symmetry.space_group_name_H-M   'P 1'
#
loop_
_entity.id
_entity.type
_entity.pdbx_description
1 polymer ?
#
loop_
_entity_poly.entity_id
_entity_poly.type
_entity_poly.pdbx_seq_one_letter_code
_entity_poly.pdbx_strand_id
1 'polypeptide(L)'
;MDDWGVDVVMTGSQKGLGCPPGLCVLVASQRAVDTFKKRRAPVANYYAGYEARKACYFATPAVQLVYALLVSLRQIVAQGMDHRFAEHVAASNRLKDAFERWGLKMLPVSREKASNSLTAVYYGDTVVGTDLLPKIASNGVVVAGGLHLDCAAKYFRVGHMGISVTDPSRGHIDKTLHAIEKALQDCRYNFRL
;
A
#
# COMPACT_ATOMS: atom_id res chain seq x y z
N MET A 1 17.98 4.75 0.31
CA MET A 1 18.50 4.44 -1.03
C MET A 1 19.99 4.23 -0.92
N ASP A 2 20.70 5.25 -0.45
CA ASP A 2 22.14 5.25 -0.25
C ASP A 2 22.61 4.14 0.70
N ASP A 3 21.98 3.99 1.87
CA ASP A 3 22.33 2.96 2.85
C ASP A 3 22.25 1.52 2.31
N TRP A 4 21.38 1.28 1.32
CA TRP A 4 21.19 -0.04 0.70
C TRP A 4 21.95 -0.15 -0.64
N GLY A 5 22.61 0.92 -1.09
CA GLY A 5 23.29 0.98 -2.38
C GLY A 5 22.36 0.80 -3.59
N VAL A 6 21.07 1.17 -3.45
CA VAL A 6 20.07 1.02 -4.51
C VAL A 6 20.24 2.11 -5.56
N ASP A 7 20.23 1.75 -6.84
CA ASP A 7 20.43 2.68 -7.96
C ASP A 7 19.16 3.35 -8.47
N VAL A 8 18.03 2.64 -8.43
CA VAL A 8 16.74 3.15 -8.91
C VAL A 8 15.67 2.75 -7.93
N VAL A 9 14.95 3.74 -7.42
CA VAL A 9 13.76 3.56 -6.56
C VAL A 9 12.56 4.12 -7.29
N MET A 10 11.46 3.37 -7.30
CA MET A 10 10.24 3.78 -7.96
C MET A 10 9.02 3.47 -7.10
N THR A 11 8.04 4.36 -7.10
CA THR A 11 6.74 4.15 -6.46
C THR A 11 5.62 4.85 -7.23
N GLY A 12 4.38 4.42 -7.01
CA GLY A 12 3.19 5.13 -7.46
C GLY A 12 2.70 6.15 -6.43
N SER A 13 2.00 7.18 -6.90
CA SER A 13 1.38 8.22 -6.05
C SER A 13 0.30 7.68 -5.10
N GLN A 14 -0.41 6.62 -5.48
CA GLN A 14 -1.62 6.10 -4.83
C GLN A 14 -1.43 5.05 -3.74
N LYS A 15 -0.22 4.95 -3.18
CA LYS A 15 0.10 4.00 -2.11
C LYS A 15 0.53 4.75 -0.85
N GLY A 16 1.75 4.51 -0.35
CA GLY A 16 2.27 5.20 0.84
C GLY A 16 2.34 6.72 0.70
N LEU A 17 2.37 7.22 -0.54
CA LEU A 17 2.33 8.64 -0.87
C LEU A 17 0.93 9.27 -0.82
N GLY A 18 -0.15 8.51 -0.60
CA GLY A 18 -1.48 9.05 -0.30
C GLY A 18 -2.07 10.05 -1.31
N CYS A 19 -1.66 10.00 -2.57
CA CYS A 19 -2.08 10.90 -3.65
C CYS A 19 -2.92 10.13 -4.68
N PRO A 20 -3.85 10.75 -5.43
CA PRO A 20 -4.57 10.04 -6.49
C PRO A 20 -3.63 9.34 -7.50
N PRO A 21 -4.06 8.21 -8.12
CA PRO A 21 -3.25 7.49 -9.09
C PRO A 21 -3.00 8.31 -10.35
N GLY A 22 -1.81 8.16 -10.93
CA GLY A 22 -1.46 8.77 -12.22
C GLY A 22 -0.05 9.33 -12.31
N LEU A 23 0.71 9.34 -11.20
CA LEU A 23 2.13 9.69 -11.21
C LEU A 23 3.01 8.50 -10.84
N CYS A 24 4.11 8.37 -11.56
CA CYS A 24 5.24 7.54 -11.20
C CYS A 24 6.31 8.45 -10.58
N VAL A 25 6.73 8.17 -9.35
CA VAL A 25 7.83 8.87 -8.68
C VAL A 25 9.05 7.98 -8.76
N LEU A 26 10.08 8.46 -9.45
CA LEU A 26 11.33 7.73 -9.67
C LEU A 26 12.50 8.57 -9.16
N VAL A 27 13.40 7.91 -8.43
CA VAL A 27 14.68 8.47 -8.01
C VAL A 27 15.78 7.56 -8.56
N ALA A 28 16.76 8.15 -9.25
CA ALA A 28 17.88 7.44 -9.84
C ALA A 28 19.21 7.99 -9.28
N SER A 29 20.15 7.09 -9.00
CA SER A 29 21.49 7.42 -8.53
C SER A 29 22.30 8.04 -9.67
N GLN A 30 23.39 8.72 -9.33
CA GLN A 30 24.31 9.22 -10.36
C GLN A 30 24.88 8.07 -11.21
N ARG A 31 25.18 6.92 -10.60
CA ARG A 31 25.64 5.71 -11.29
C ARG A 31 24.61 5.21 -12.31
N ALA A 32 23.33 5.23 -11.97
CA ALA A 32 22.24 4.86 -12.88
C ALA A 32 22.14 5.82 -14.05
N VAL A 33 22.21 7.13 -13.79
CA VAL A 33 22.18 8.18 -14.82
C VAL A 33 23.38 8.07 -15.76
N ASP A 34 24.58 7.85 -15.25
CA ASP A 34 25.78 7.72 -16.08
C ASP A 34 25.76 6.45 -16.94
N THR A 35 25.21 5.36 -16.41
CA THR A 35 24.99 4.12 -17.16
C THR A 35 24.00 4.35 -18.29
N PHE A 36 22.89 5.05 -18.01
CA PHE A 36 21.89 5.39 -19.00
C PHE A 36 22.47 6.25 -20.14
N LYS A 37 23.32 7.23 -19.83
CA LYS A 37 24.00 8.08 -20.82
C LYS A 37 24.97 7.32 -21.73
N LYS A 38 25.54 6.21 -21.25
CA LYS A 38 26.48 5.35 -22.01
C LYS A 38 25.77 4.26 -22.84
N ARG A 39 24.44 4.23 -22.85
CA ARG A 39 23.68 3.23 -23.61
C ARG A 39 24.04 3.28 -25.10
N ARG A 40 24.05 2.12 -25.75
CA ARG A 40 24.36 1.99 -27.19
C ARG A 40 23.11 2.01 -28.07
N ALA A 41 21.96 1.63 -27.52
CA ALA A 41 20.69 1.61 -28.23
C ALA A 41 19.83 2.82 -27.82
N PRO A 42 19.00 3.40 -28.73
CA PRO A 42 18.04 4.44 -28.39
C PRO A 42 17.01 3.95 -27.37
N VAL A 43 16.44 4.88 -26.59
CA VAL A 43 15.30 4.55 -25.73
C VAL A 43 14.07 4.38 -26.61
N ALA A 44 13.45 3.20 -26.57
CA ALA A 44 12.23 2.91 -27.33
C ALA A 44 10.96 3.53 -26.71
N ASN A 45 11.08 4.12 -25.51
CA ASN A 45 9.95 4.48 -24.66
C ASN A 45 9.81 6.01 -24.58
N TYR A 46 8.57 6.49 -24.58
CA TYR A 46 8.24 7.91 -24.46
C TYR A 46 8.68 8.52 -23.12
N TYR A 47 8.68 7.77 -22.01
CA TYR A 47 8.82 8.34 -20.66
C TYR A 47 10.26 8.68 -20.20
N ALA A 48 11.25 8.70 -21.09
CA ALA A 48 12.64 9.01 -20.77
C ALA A 48 13.09 10.31 -21.43
N GLY A 49 13.34 11.37 -20.65
CA GLY A 49 13.72 12.65 -21.27
C GLY A 49 13.96 13.85 -20.33
N TYR A 50 14.42 13.65 -19.10
CA TYR A 50 14.70 14.76 -18.17
C TYR A 50 16.18 14.83 -17.75
N GLU A 51 17.08 14.83 -18.73
CA GLU A 51 18.53 14.77 -18.47
C GLU A 51 19.16 16.13 -18.12
N ALA A 52 18.56 17.23 -18.57
CA ALA A 52 19.18 18.55 -18.45
C ALA A 52 19.02 19.19 -17.07
N ARG A 53 18.16 18.64 -16.19
CA ARG A 53 17.70 19.26 -14.91
C ARG A 53 17.30 20.74 -15.08
N LYS A 54 16.86 21.10 -16.29
CA LYS A 54 16.36 22.41 -16.68
C LYS A 54 14.91 22.25 -17.08
N ALA A 55 14.10 23.28 -16.82
CA ALA A 55 12.75 23.32 -17.34
C ALA A 55 12.81 23.26 -18.88
N CYS A 56 12.29 22.18 -19.45
CA CYS A 56 12.04 22.04 -20.87
C CYS A 56 10.65 21.43 -21.06
N TYR A 57 9.97 21.82 -22.13
CA TYR A 57 8.71 21.20 -22.48
C TYR A 57 9.00 19.84 -23.11
N PHE A 58 8.63 18.77 -22.41
CA PHE A 58 8.66 17.40 -22.91
C PHE A 58 7.25 16.94 -23.33
N ALA A 59 6.30 17.09 -22.40
CA ALA A 59 4.88 16.80 -22.59
C ALA A 59 4.08 17.63 -21.58
N THR A 60 2.77 17.82 -21.81
CA THR A 60 1.88 18.43 -20.83
C THR A 60 1.85 17.56 -19.55
N PRO A 61 2.30 18.07 -18.40
CA PRO A 61 2.25 17.31 -17.16
C PRO A 61 0.81 17.25 -16.62
N ALA A 62 0.51 16.24 -15.82
CA ALA A 62 -0.74 16.18 -15.07
C ALA A 62 -0.72 17.19 -13.89
N VAL A 63 -0.91 18.46 -14.20
CA VAL A 63 -0.72 19.60 -13.29
C VAL A 63 -1.39 19.39 -11.93
N GLN A 64 -2.65 18.95 -11.91
CA GLN A 64 -3.43 18.73 -10.69
C GLN A 64 -2.82 17.62 -9.82
N LEU A 65 -2.33 16.54 -10.44
CA LEU A 65 -1.67 15.46 -9.70
C LEU A 65 -0.33 15.91 -9.12
N VAL A 66 0.41 16.78 -9.81
CA VAL A 66 1.66 17.36 -9.29
C VAL A 66 1.38 18.21 -8.05
N TYR A 67 0.33 19.04 -8.07
CA TYR A 67 -0.10 19.79 -6.89
C TYR A 67 -0.57 18.88 -5.74
N ALA A 68 -1.37 17.85 -6.04
CA ALA A 68 -1.80 16.88 -5.03
C ALA A 68 -0.62 16.15 -4.38
N LEU A 69 0.38 15.77 -5.19
CA LEU A 69 1.61 15.17 -4.70
C LEU A 69 2.40 16.14 -3.81
N LEU A 70 2.53 17.42 -4.17
CA LEU A 70 3.18 18.42 -3.34
C LEU A 70 2.52 18.56 -1.96
N VAL A 71 1.18 18.61 -1.92
CA VAL A 71 0.42 18.67 -0.66
C VAL A 71 0.68 17.43 0.19
N SER A 72 0.59 16.25 -0.40
CA SER A 72 0.84 14.99 0.33
C SER A 72 2.27 14.90 0.85
N LEU A 73 3.26 15.26 0.04
CA LEU A 73 4.67 15.28 0.47
C LEU A 73 4.89 16.23 1.64
N ARG A 74 4.28 17.43 1.61
CA ARG A 74 4.33 18.38 2.74
C ARG A 74 3.74 17.78 4.01
N GLN A 75 2.60 17.11 3.92
CA GLN A 75 1.99 16.43 5.06
C GLN A 75 2.88 15.30 5.60
N ILE A 76 3.49 14.51 4.72
CA ILE A 76 4.38 13.41 5.08
C ILE A 76 5.61 13.92 5.85
N VAL A 77 6.25 14.99 5.38
CA VAL A 77 7.49 15.49 6.00
C VAL A 77 7.23 16.35 7.24
N ALA A 78 6.02 16.87 7.44
CA ALA A 78 5.71 17.76 8.57
C ALA A 78 5.86 17.11 9.96
N GLN A 79 5.62 15.80 10.08
CA GLN A 79 5.72 15.05 11.34
C GLN A 79 7.01 14.21 11.45
N GLY A 80 7.77 14.09 10.35
CA GLY A 80 8.95 13.23 10.27
C GLY A 80 8.63 11.79 9.88
N MET A 81 9.59 11.14 9.21
CA MET A 81 9.41 9.79 8.67
C MET A 81 9.33 8.71 9.75
N ASP A 82 10.11 8.83 10.83
CA ASP A 82 10.13 7.84 11.92
C ASP A 82 8.77 7.76 12.63
N HIS A 83 8.16 8.92 12.88
CA HIS A 83 6.82 8.99 13.45
C HIS A 83 5.81 8.29 12.54
N ARG A 84 5.81 8.62 11.24
CA ARG A 84 4.93 7.99 10.26
C ARG A 84 5.11 6.48 10.19
N PHE A 85 6.35 5.99 10.21
CA PHE A 85 6.63 4.55 10.21
C PHE A 85 6.12 3.88 11.48
N ALA A 86 6.32 4.49 12.66
CA ALA A 86 5.80 3.98 13.92
C ALA A 86 4.27 3.86 13.91
N GLU A 87 3.55 4.85 13.37
CA GLU A 87 2.09 4.79 13.24
C GLU A 87 1.63 3.63 12.34
N HIS A 88 2.29 3.41 11.19
CA HIS A 88 1.95 2.31 10.28
C HIS A 88 2.27 0.94 10.89
N VAL A 89 3.39 0.82 11.63
CA VAL A 89 3.71 -0.39 12.40
C VAL A 89 2.62 -0.66 13.44
N ALA A 90 2.21 0.35 14.21
CA ALA A 90 1.19 0.21 15.24
C ALA A 90 -0.17 -0.21 14.64
N ALA A 91 -0.63 0.45 13.57
CA ALA A 91 -1.86 0.10 12.88
C ALA A 91 -1.81 -1.32 12.29
N SER A 92 -0.67 -1.68 11.70
CA SER A 92 -0.46 -3.02 11.16
C SER A 92 -0.52 -4.08 12.25
N ASN A 93 0.13 -3.85 13.39
CA ASN A 93 0.10 -4.77 14.53
C ASN A 93 -1.32 -4.94 15.08
N ARG A 94 -2.10 -3.86 15.23
CA ARG A 94 -3.50 -3.94 15.66
C ARG A 94 -4.34 -4.87 14.78
N LEU A 95 -4.19 -4.77 13.45
CA LEU A 95 -4.85 -5.66 12.49
C LEU A 95 -4.37 -7.10 12.62
N LYS A 96 -3.05 -7.30 12.68
CA LYS A 96 -2.43 -8.64 12.80
C LYS A 96 -2.88 -9.34 14.10
N ASP A 97 -2.87 -8.61 15.22
CA ASP A 97 -3.27 -9.11 16.54
C ASP A 97 -4.75 -9.50 16.55
N ALA A 98 -5.62 -8.71 15.91
CA ALA A 98 -7.04 -9.06 15.80
C ALA A 98 -7.27 -10.33 14.97
N PHE A 99 -6.62 -10.44 13.81
CA PHE A 99 -6.75 -11.65 12.98
C PHE A 99 -6.23 -12.90 13.69
N GLU A 100 -5.10 -12.81 14.39
CA GLU A 100 -4.60 -13.93 15.19
C GLU A 100 -5.54 -14.29 16.34
N ARG A 101 -6.06 -13.30 17.07
CA ARG A 101 -7.07 -13.53 18.12
C ARG A 101 -8.35 -14.16 17.58
N TRP A 102 -8.74 -13.87 16.35
CA TRP A 102 -9.90 -14.52 15.73
C TRP A 102 -9.57 -15.94 15.22
N GLY A 103 -8.31 -16.35 15.22
CA GLY A 103 -7.87 -17.65 14.70
C GLY A 103 -7.61 -17.67 13.19
N LEU A 104 -7.56 -16.50 12.54
CA LEU A 104 -7.23 -16.38 11.12
C LEU A 104 -5.73 -16.47 10.90
N LYS A 105 -5.34 -17.22 9.86
CA LYS A 105 -3.94 -17.34 9.44
C LYS A 105 -3.58 -16.21 8.49
N MET A 106 -2.45 -15.56 8.72
CA MET A 106 -1.88 -14.60 7.78
C MET A 106 -1.15 -15.30 6.62
N LEU A 107 -1.12 -14.64 5.46
CA LEU A 107 -0.42 -15.14 4.26
C LEU A 107 1.12 -15.13 4.43
N PRO A 108 1.77 -14.08 4.97
CA PRO A 108 3.21 -14.11 5.26
C PRO A 108 3.59 -15.24 6.22
N VAL A 109 4.76 -15.83 6.01
CA VAL A 109 5.27 -16.97 6.81
C VAL A 109 5.66 -16.60 8.24
N SER A 110 5.81 -15.30 8.55
CA SER A 110 6.11 -14.78 9.88
C SER A 110 5.73 -13.31 9.98
N ARG A 111 5.55 -12.80 11.20
CA ARG A 111 5.28 -11.37 11.46
C ARG A 111 6.41 -10.45 11.02
N GLU A 112 7.66 -10.86 11.20
CA GLU A 112 8.84 -10.09 10.79
C GLU A 112 8.87 -9.81 9.28
N LYS A 113 8.44 -10.79 8.48
CA LYS A 113 8.37 -10.68 7.01
C LYS A 113 7.07 -10.03 6.52
N ALA A 114 6.13 -9.70 7.41
CA ALA A 114 4.85 -9.14 7.04
C ALA A 114 4.95 -7.63 6.80
N SER A 115 4.27 -7.14 5.76
CA SER A 115 4.23 -5.71 5.48
C SER A 115 3.57 -4.92 6.61
N ASN A 116 4.02 -3.68 6.80
CA ASN A 116 3.40 -2.68 7.69
C ASN A 116 2.43 -1.74 6.95
N SER A 117 2.14 -2.01 5.68
CA SER A 117 1.27 -1.17 4.83
C SER A 117 0.04 -1.90 4.28
N LEU A 118 0.05 -3.23 4.37
CA LEU A 118 -1.05 -4.10 3.96
C LEU A 118 -0.96 -5.43 4.70
N THR A 119 -2.07 -5.91 5.23
CA THR A 119 -2.17 -7.25 5.84
C THR A 119 -2.93 -8.17 4.90
N ALA A 120 -2.32 -9.32 4.56
CA ALA A 120 -2.94 -10.36 3.75
C ALA A 120 -3.26 -11.57 4.64
N VAL A 121 -4.51 -12.03 4.59
CA VAL A 121 -5.07 -13.00 5.54
C VAL A 121 -5.98 -13.98 4.82
N TYR A 122 -5.85 -15.28 5.14
CA TYR A 122 -6.67 -16.34 4.57
C TYR A 122 -8.11 -16.21 5.07
N TYR A 123 -9.09 -16.66 4.27
CA TYR A 123 -10.50 -16.65 4.70
C TYR A 123 -10.79 -17.63 5.86
N GLY A 124 -9.90 -18.59 6.11
CA GLY A 124 -10.12 -19.71 7.03
C GLY A 124 -10.72 -20.92 6.31
N ASP A 125 -11.06 -21.96 7.08
CA ASP A 125 -11.50 -23.24 6.50
C ASP A 125 -13.00 -23.27 6.17
N THR A 126 -13.80 -22.40 6.80
CA THR A 126 -15.28 -22.44 6.71
C THR A 126 -15.88 -21.28 5.90
N VAL A 127 -15.05 -20.34 5.41
CA VAL A 127 -15.50 -19.11 4.76
C VAL A 127 -14.79 -18.94 3.42
N VAL A 128 -15.53 -18.43 2.43
CA VAL A 128 -15.01 -18.12 1.09
C VAL A 128 -15.17 -16.64 0.77
N GLY A 129 -14.29 -16.11 -0.07
CA GLY A 129 -14.28 -14.68 -0.40
C GLY A 129 -15.55 -14.15 -1.04
N THR A 130 -16.26 -14.97 -1.83
CA THR A 130 -17.52 -14.59 -2.46
C THR A 130 -18.66 -14.36 -1.47
N ASP A 131 -18.54 -14.87 -0.24
CA ASP A 131 -19.50 -14.63 0.85
C ASP A 131 -19.01 -13.53 1.80
N LEU A 132 -17.74 -13.55 2.18
CA LEU A 132 -17.20 -12.61 3.17
C LEU A 132 -17.07 -11.17 2.63
N LEU A 133 -16.51 -10.97 1.43
CA LEU A 133 -16.20 -9.63 0.93
C LEU A 133 -17.43 -8.75 0.72
N PRO A 134 -18.54 -9.24 0.13
CA PRO A 134 -19.77 -8.45 0.03
C PRO A 134 -20.36 -8.07 1.39
N LYS A 135 -20.24 -8.94 2.41
CA LYS A 135 -20.70 -8.64 3.78
C LYS A 135 -19.83 -7.59 4.48
N ILE A 136 -18.52 -7.57 4.23
CA ILE A 136 -17.66 -6.48 4.70
C ILE A 136 -18.09 -5.16 4.02
N ALA A 137 -18.36 -5.20 2.71
CA ALA A 137 -18.84 -4.05 1.94
C ALA A 137 -20.21 -3.53 2.40
N SER A 138 -21.15 -4.41 2.75
CA SER A 138 -22.46 -4.01 3.30
C SER A 138 -22.33 -3.35 4.68
N ASN A 139 -21.23 -3.59 5.39
CA ASN A 139 -20.86 -2.88 6.63
C ASN A 139 -20.05 -1.59 6.36
N GLY A 140 -20.03 -1.10 5.12
CA GLY A 140 -19.45 0.20 4.75
C GLY A 140 -17.93 0.21 4.54
N VAL A 141 -17.28 -0.96 4.49
CA VAL A 141 -15.82 -1.08 4.31
C VAL A 141 -15.51 -1.94 3.10
N VAL A 142 -14.60 -1.48 2.23
CA VAL A 142 -14.12 -2.26 1.08
C VAL A 142 -12.71 -2.76 1.37
N VAL A 143 -12.54 -4.08 1.34
CA VAL A 143 -11.23 -4.75 1.34
C VAL A 143 -11.02 -5.48 0.02
N ALA A 144 -9.77 -5.73 -0.36
CA ALA A 144 -9.47 -6.28 -1.67
C ALA A 144 -9.26 -7.80 -1.60
N GLY A 145 -9.74 -8.56 -2.60
CA GLY A 145 -9.39 -9.97 -2.74
C GLY A 145 -7.89 -10.19 -3.04
N GLY A 146 -7.45 -11.44 -2.98
CA GLY A 146 -6.09 -11.83 -3.38
C GLY A 146 -5.81 -11.58 -4.87
N LEU A 147 -4.53 -11.54 -5.23
CA LEU A 147 -4.07 -11.31 -6.62
C LEU A 147 -3.12 -12.39 -7.14
N HIS A 148 -2.66 -13.29 -6.27
CA HIS A 148 -1.71 -14.33 -6.66
C HIS A 148 -2.41 -15.34 -7.58
N LEU A 149 -1.83 -15.64 -8.74
CA LEU A 149 -2.45 -16.49 -9.76
C LEU A 149 -2.94 -17.83 -9.20
N ASP A 150 -2.12 -18.50 -8.39
CA ASP A 150 -2.45 -19.85 -7.88
C ASP A 150 -3.37 -19.87 -6.64
N CYS A 151 -3.57 -18.73 -5.95
CA CYS A 151 -4.23 -18.74 -4.65
C CYS A 151 -5.04 -17.49 -4.32
N ALA A 152 -5.36 -16.63 -5.29
CA ALA A 152 -6.13 -15.40 -5.12
C ALA A 152 -7.47 -15.62 -4.39
N ALA A 153 -8.14 -16.75 -4.64
CA ALA A 153 -9.42 -17.10 -4.02
C ALA A 153 -9.31 -17.50 -2.53
N LYS A 154 -8.10 -17.71 -2.00
CA LYS A 154 -7.89 -18.23 -0.63
C LYS A 154 -7.70 -17.14 0.42
N TYR A 155 -7.45 -15.90 0.01
CA TYR A 155 -7.13 -14.81 0.94
C TYR A 155 -7.68 -13.47 0.48
N PHE A 156 -7.73 -12.52 1.41
CA PHE A 156 -8.03 -11.12 1.16
C PHE A 156 -6.94 -10.22 1.74
N ARG A 157 -7.03 -8.93 1.43
CA ARG A 157 -6.01 -7.91 1.70
C ARG A 157 -6.66 -6.67 2.29
N VAL A 158 -6.14 -6.24 3.44
CA VAL A 158 -6.53 -5.02 4.13
C VAL A 158 -5.39 -4.01 4.01
N GLY A 159 -5.58 -2.99 3.19
CA GLY A 159 -4.62 -1.90 3.03
C GLY A 159 -4.72 -0.91 4.19
N HIS A 160 -3.58 -0.54 4.75
CA HIS A 160 -3.44 0.45 5.81
C HIS A 160 -2.29 1.40 5.44
N MET A 161 -2.63 2.39 4.62
CA MET A 161 -1.69 3.36 4.06
C MET A 161 -2.25 4.78 4.19
N GLY A 162 -1.37 5.74 4.49
CA GLY A 162 -1.73 7.16 4.49
C GLY A 162 -2.86 7.47 5.46
N ILE A 163 -3.91 8.15 4.99
CA ILE A 163 -5.01 8.66 5.82
C ILE A 163 -5.81 7.57 6.57
N SER A 164 -5.70 6.30 6.16
CA SER A 164 -6.26 5.18 6.93
C SER A 164 -5.51 4.88 8.24
N VAL A 165 -4.31 5.43 8.37
CA VAL A 165 -3.42 5.28 9.53
C VAL A 165 -3.17 6.63 10.19
N THR A 166 -2.81 7.66 9.41
CA THR A 166 -2.27 8.93 9.93
C THR A 166 -3.33 9.97 10.27
N ASP A 167 -4.60 9.60 10.30
CA ASP A 167 -5.71 10.45 10.74
C ASP A 167 -6.61 9.64 11.69
N PRO A 168 -6.23 9.54 12.98
CA PRO A 168 -6.94 8.72 13.95
C PRO A 168 -8.39 9.18 14.18
N SER A 169 -8.71 10.45 13.93
CA SER A 169 -10.07 11.00 14.08
C SER A 169 -11.09 10.29 13.19
N ARG A 170 -10.64 9.66 12.10
CA ARG A 170 -11.51 8.93 11.17
C ARG A 170 -11.86 7.52 11.64
N GLY A 171 -11.06 6.95 12.54
CA GLY A 171 -11.27 5.60 13.08
C GLY A 171 -11.26 4.49 12.03
N HIS A 172 -10.51 4.64 10.93
CA HIS A 172 -10.56 3.71 9.80
C HIS A 172 -10.15 2.28 10.18
N ILE A 173 -9.11 2.11 11.00
CA ILE A 173 -8.66 0.78 11.47
C ILE A 173 -9.76 0.11 12.29
N ASP A 174 -10.38 0.83 13.23
CA ASP A 174 -11.43 0.29 14.10
C ASP A 174 -12.69 -0.08 13.33
N LYS A 175 -13.15 0.80 12.43
CA LYS A 175 -14.27 0.52 11.53
C LYS A 175 -14.01 -0.69 10.65
N THR A 176 -12.77 -0.84 10.16
CA THR A 176 -12.38 -2.00 9.34
C THR A 176 -12.40 -3.28 10.14
N LEU A 177 -11.85 -3.30 11.35
CA LEU A 177 -11.89 -4.46 12.24
C LEU A 177 -13.33 -4.85 12.57
N HIS A 178 -14.16 -3.87 12.95
CA HIS A 178 -15.56 -4.12 13.27
C HIS A 178 -16.33 -4.70 12.08
N ALA A 179 -16.17 -4.14 10.88
CA ALA A 179 -16.83 -4.63 9.68
C ALA A 179 -16.40 -6.07 9.31
N ILE A 180 -15.13 -6.40 9.49
CA ILE A 180 -14.61 -7.75 9.25
C ILE A 180 -15.14 -8.74 10.29
N GLU A 181 -15.10 -8.39 11.58
CA GLU A 181 -15.61 -9.23 12.66
C GLU A 181 -17.10 -9.54 12.47
N LYS A 182 -17.90 -8.50 12.18
CA LYS A 182 -19.33 -8.64 11.91
C LYS A 182 -19.60 -9.55 10.70
N ALA A 183 -18.86 -9.34 9.61
CA ALA A 183 -19.00 -10.17 8.42
C ALA A 183 -18.60 -11.65 8.68
N LEU A 184 -17.55 -11.89 9.47
CA LEU A 184 -17.16 -13.24 9.89
C LEU A 184 -18.27 -13.91 10.72
N GLN A 185 -18.89 -13.19 11.66
CA GLN A 185 -20.05 -13.69 12.43
C GLN A 185 -21.23 -14.04 11.51
N ASP A 186 -21.53 -13.18 10.53
CA ASP A 186 -22.62 -13.40 9.56
C ASP A 186 -22.31 -14.54 8.57
N CYS A 187 -21.03 -14.88 8.38
CA CYS A 187 -20.56 -16.10 7.70
C CYS A 187 -20.54 -17.34 8.60
N ARG A 188 -20.96 -17.22 9.87
CA ARG A 188 -20.87 -18.28 10.89
C ARG A 188 -19.44 -18.83 11.03
N TYR A 189 -18.44 -17.95 10.92
CA TYR A 189 -17.04 -18.29 11.14
C TYR A 189 -16.84 -18.78 12.59
N ASN A 190 -16.04 -19.84 12.74
CA ASN A 190 -15.72 -20.39 14.06
C ASN A 190 -14.47 -19.69 14.63
N PHE A 191 -14.70 -18.67 15.46
CA PHE A 191 -13.64 -17.96 16.16
C PHE A 191 -12.90 -18.88 17.14
N ARG A 192 -11.58 -18.75 17.20
CA ARG A 192 -10.78 -19.36 18.29
C ARG A 192 -10.72 -18.37 19.45
N LEU A 193 -11.70 -18.44 20.35
CA LEU A 193 -11.72 -17.68 21.61
C LEU A 193 -10.72 -18.23 22.61
#